data_AF-A0A812IRY5-F1
#
_entry.id   AF-A0A812IRY5-F1
#
_cell.length_a   1.000
_cell.length_b   1.000
_cell.length_c   1.000
_cell.angle_alpha   90.00
_cell.angle_beta   90.00
_cell.angle_gamma   90.00
#
_symmetry.space_group_name_H-M   'P 1'
#
loop_
_entity.id
_entity.type
_entity.pdbx_description
1 polymer ?
#
loop_
_entity_poly.entity_id
_entity_poly.type
_entity_poly.pdbx_seq_one_letter_code
_entity_poly.pdbx_strand_id
1 'polypeptide(L)'
;MSAEVCPMDVLLTVRKLFQEVGWAESQGDQRFQTTSAGRFAKGMDVVVSFPAAYGDAWGELVRISELLGPAGFAATGHWFPEDAEGYGIHDYDAAGKCHCHHLYGKQQDWGCRWYTMTQNKIRLAHQKGCNLIFVTKIDGSIGATQRQESSFLASQGMRVRIVAMDEFAVEMTAKQYGLADDARQIFDMNPSDKIDFLGSSDKGFELANVAIVSYPGVHGHGWNQLTKGSLKEGSMIATSCVFLPTEASPGYGEHAAHQESGQGFFLHRDGCHCDHLYPYPQYRTRPKWGCRWFEMWMDRTRVAHHHCCLIVVTKQDGSLGKSQEGEVAFLERENMAYERVKISEFALMILMGK
;
A
#
# COMPACT_ATOMS: atom_id res chain seq x y z
N MET A 1 -4.84 0.22 32.04
CA MET A 1 -3.67 0.61 31.24
C MET A 1 -3.89 0.02 29.87
N SER A 2 -4.35 0.82 28.90
CA SER A 2 -4.45 0.38 27.50
C SER A 2 -3.03 0.28 26.94
N ALA A 3 -2.67 -0.88 26.38
CA ALA A 3 -1.43 -1.00 25.62
C ALA A 3 -1.53 -0.07 24.40
N GLU A 4 -0.68 0.94 24.33
CA GLU A 4 -0.48 1.70 23.09
C GLU A 4 0.04 0.74 22.03
N VAL A 5 -0.74 0.55 20.97
CA VAL A 5 -0.34 -0.27 19.82
C VAL A 5 0.76 0.49 19.08
N CYS A 6 1.90 -0.15 18.86
CA CYS A 6 3.00 0.45 18.10
C CYS A 6 2.55 0.68 16.65
N PRO A 7 2.62 1.91 16.12
CA PRO A 7 2.28 2.19 14.72
C PRO A 7 3.05 1.31 13.73
N MET A 8 4.29 0.93 14.05
CA MET A 8 5.10 0.00 13.24
C MET A 8 4.52 -1.42 13.16
N ASP A 9 3.81 -1.90 14.19
CA ASP A 9 3.16 -3.21 14.15
C ASP A 9 1.96 -3.20 13.20
N VAL A 10 1.22 -2.08 13.14
CA VAL A 10 0.15 -1.88 12.16
C VAL A 10 0.73 -1.78 10.75
N LEU A 11 1.79 -0.99 10.58
CA LEU A 11 2.56 -0.81 9.35
C LEU A 11 3.06 -2.14 8.79
N LEU A 12 3.67 -2.98 9.63
CA LEU A 12 4.15 -4.32 9.27
C LEU A 12 2.99 -5.29 9.00
N THR A 13 1.88 -5.18 9.73
CA THR A 13 0.65 -5.97 9.51
C THR A 13 0.04 -5.66 8.15
N VAL A 14 -0.08 -4.40 7.76
CA VAL A 14 -0.68 -4.05 6.47
C VAL A 14 0.33 -4.17 5.34
N ARG A 15 1.63 -3.98 5.61
CA ARG A 15 2.67 -4.44 4.69
C ARG A 15 2.58 -5.94 4.44
N LYS A 16 2.24 -6.77 5.44
CA LYS A 16 1.90 -8.19 5.21
C LYS A 16 0.63 -8.35 4.37
N LEU A 17 -0.44 -7.58 4.65
CA LEU A 17 -1.65 -7.54 3.80
C LEU A 17 -1.31 -7.29 2.32
N PHE A 18 -0.31 -6.44 2.04
CA PHE A 18 0.07 -6.02 0.70
C PHE A 18 1.25 -6.80 0.08
N GLN A 19 2.19 -7.34 0.87
CA GLN A 19 3.27 -8.20 0.38
C GLN A 19 2.75 -9.59 0.00
N GLU A 20 1.68 -10.06 0.63
CA GLU A 20 0.99 -11.30 0.24
C GLU A 20 0.18 -11.18 -1.06
N VAL A 21 -0.08 -9.96 -1.55
CA VAL A 21 -0.64 -9.72 -2.89
C VAL A 21 0.34 -10.16 -4.00
N GLY A 22 1.62 -10.31 -3.67
CA GLY A 22 2.68 -10.72 -4.59
C GLY A 22 2.92 -12.22 -4.72
N TRP A 23 2.20 -13.09 -3.99
CA TRP A 23 2.32 -14.55 -4.14
C TRP A 23 0.99 -15.19 -4.53
N ALA A 24 1.11 -16.22 -5.38
CA ALA A 24 0.03 -16.99 -5.98
C ALA A 24 -1.08 -17.33 -4.98
N GLU A 25 -2.34 -17.31 -5.45
CA GLU A 25 -3.52 -17.84 -4.75
C GLU A 25 -3.09 -18.93 -3.77
N SER A 26 -2.95 -18.58 -2.49
CA SER A 26 -2.43 -19.56 -1.56
C SER A 26 -3.50 -20.64 -1.49
N GLN A 27 -3.11 -21.88 -1.77
CA GLN A 27 -3.86 -23.05 -1.29
C GLN A 27 -3.68 -23.20 0.23
N GLY A 28 -3.41 -22.09 0.92
CA GLY A 28 -3.25 -21.99 2.35
C GLY A 28 -4.60 -22.21 3.01
N ASP A 29 -4.58 -23.03 4.03
CA ASP A 29 -5.67 -23.38 4.92
C ASP A 29 -6.69 -22.23 5.09
N GLN A 30 -7.89 -22.40 4.53
CA GLN A 30 -8.95 -21.37 4.43
C GLN A 30 -9.55 -21.01 5.81
N ARG A 31 -8.78 -20.38 6.67
CA ARG A 31 -9.12 -20.11 8.08
C ARG A 31 -9.42 -18.61 8.26
N PHE A 32 -10.70 -18.23 8.22
CA PHE A 32 -11.16 -16.84 8.36
C PHE A 32 -11.68 -16.56 9.79
N GLN A 33 -11.33 -15.46 10.46
CA GLN A 33 -11.82 -15.09 11.81
C GLN A 33 -12.96 -14.05 11.76
N THR A 34 -13.84 -13.86 12.76
CA THR A 34 -14.84 -12.76 12.75
C THR A 34 -14.46 -11.74 13.79
N THR A 35 -14.66 -10.43 13.57
CA THR A 35 -14.78 -9.54 14.72
C THR A 35 -16.18 -9.45 15.27
N SER A 36 -16.16 -9.28 16.58
CA SER A 36 -17.19 -8.66 17.40
C SER A 36 -18.43 -9.53 17.67
N ALA A 37 -18.65 -9.73 18.96
CA ALA A 37 -19.92 -10.12 19.56
C ALA A 37 -21.01 -9.04 19.33
N GLY A 38 -21.31 -8.70 18.07
CA GLY A 38 -22.46 -7.87 17.69
C GLY A 38 -22.37 -6.39 18.07
N ARG A 39 -21.18 -5.79 18.12
CA ARG A 39 -21.00 -4.35 18.41
C ARG A 39 -21.27 -3.50 17.17
N PHE A 40 -22.52 -3.45 16.73
CA PHE A 40 -22.95 -2.63 15.58
C PHE A 40 -23.56 -1.30 16.04
N ALA A 41 -23.10 -0.21 15.43
CA ALA A 41 -23.61 1.14 15.65
C ALA A 41 -24.03 1.80 14.34
N LYS A 42 -25.02 2.70 14.41
CA LYS A 42 -25.51 3.42 13.22
C LYS A 42 -24.39 4.19 12.55
N GLY A 43 -24.25 4.04 11.22
CA GLY A 43 -23.22 4.68 10.41
C GLY A 43 -21.83 4.03 10.48
N MET A 44 -21.66 2.96 11.27
CA MET A 44 -20.42 2.18 11.29
C MET A 44 -20.25 1.42 9.97
N ASP A 45 -19.02 1.36 9.48
CA ASP A 45 -18.66 0.53 8.34
C ASP A 45 -18.53 -0.93 8.75
N VAL A 46 -19.17 -1.83 8.01
CA VAL A 46 -19.18 -3.27 8.29
C VAL A 46 -18.83 -4.04 7.03
N VAL A 47 -17.69 -4.74 7.05
CA VAL A 47 -17.28 -5.62 5.96
C VAL A 47 -18.10 -6.90 6.02
N VAL A 48 -18.93 -7.13 5.00
CA VAL A 48 -19.90 -8.23 4.93
C VAL A 48 -19.49 -9.35 3.96
N SER A 49 -18.47 -9.09 3.13
CA SER A 49 -17.87 -10.06 2.23
C SER A 49 -16.42 -9.68 1.99
N PHE A 50 -15.54 -10.68 1.95
CA PHE A 50 -14.12 -10.52 1.67
C PHE A 50 -13.64 -11.71 0.83
N PRO A 51 -12.74 -11.52 -0.16
CA PRO A 51 -12.38 -12.61 -1.06
C PRO A 51 -11.54 -13.65 -0.32
N ALA A 52 -11.96 -14.90 -0.40
CA ALA A 52 -11.30 -16.01 0.31
C ALA A 52 -9.86 -16.31 -0.17
N ALA A 53 -9.40 -15.67 -1.24
CA ALA A 53 -7.99 -15.73 -1.64
C ALA A 53 -7.06 -14.97 -0.69
N TYR A 54 -7.62 -14.14 0.21
CA TYR A 54 -6.89 -13.24 1.10
C TYR A 54 -7.18 -13.59 2.58
N GLY A 55 -7.00 -14.86 2.96
CA GLY A 55 -7.34 -15.37 4.29
C GLY A 55 -6.58 -14.74 5.44
N ASP A 56 -5.26 -14.67 5.32
CA ASP A 56 -4.38 -14.02 6.29
C ASP A 56 -4.74 -12.54 6.43
N ALA A 57 -5.06 -11.90 5.30
CA ALA A 57 -5.44 -10.52 5.28
C ALA A 57 -6.75 -10.21 6.02
N TRP A 58 -7.69 -11.13 5.93
CA TRP A 58 -8.91 -11.06 6.70
C TRP A 58 -8.67 -11.22 8.20
N GLY A 59 -7.76 -12.12 8.62
CA GLY A 59 -7.39 -12.28 10.03
C GLY A 59 -6.81 -11.00 10.64
N GLU A 60 -5.95 -10.31 9.91
CA GLU A 60 -5.41 -9.02 10.36
C GLU A 60 -6.47 -7.91 10.36
N LEU A 61 -7.34 -7.85 9.35
CA LEU A 61 -8.46 -6.91 9.30
C LEU A 61 -9.35 -7.06 10.55
N VAL A 62 -9.57 -8.31 10.96
CA VAL A 62 -10.31 -8.65 12.18
C VAL A 62 -9.57 -8.13 13.41
N ARG A 63 -8.28 -8.44 13.55
CA ARG A 63 -7.47 -7.94 14.66
C ARG A 63 -7.50 -6.41 14.78
N ILE A 64 -7.40 -5.69 13.65
CA ILE A 64 -7.46 -4.22 13.61
C ILE A 64 -8.86 -3.72 14.03
N SER A 65 -9.93 -4.33 13.53
CA SER A 65 -11.30 -3.98 13.92
C SER A 65 -11.54 -4.10 15.43
N GLU A 66 -10.95 -5.11 16.07
CA GLU A 66 -11.01 -5.29 17.53
C GLU A 66 -10.26 -4.21 18.29
N LEU A 67 -9.09 -3.81 17.81
CA LEU A 67 -8.26 -2.76 18.40
C LEU A 67 -8.92 -1.39 18.32
N LEU A 68 -9.52 -1.04 17.18
CA LEU A 68 -10.16 0.26 16.95
C LEU A 68 -11.50 0.40 17.69
N GLY A 69 -12.15 -0.71 18.01
CA GLY A 69 -13.42 -0.71 18.73
C GLY A 69 -14.53 0.07 18.00
N PRO A 70 -15.47 0.71 18.73
CA PRO A 70 -16.63 1.36 18.13
C PRO A 70 -16.33 2.54 17.18
N ALA A 71 -15.11 3.08 17.22
CA ALA A 71 -14.70 4.24 16.43
C ALA A 71 -14.19 3.88 15.03
N GLY A 72 -13.91 2.59 14.77
CA GLY A 72 -13.40 2.11 13.48
C GLY A 72 -14.50 1.47 12.63
N PHE A 73 -14.38 0.16 12.44
CA PHE A 73 -15.22 -0.66 11.55
C PHE A 73 -15.40 -2.07 12.15
N ALA A 74 -16.38 -2.83 11.65
CA ALA A 74 -16.58 -4.23 12.02
C ALA A 74 -16.40 -5.17 10.80
N ALA A 75 -16.10 -6.44 11.05
CA ALA A 75 -15.90 -7.46 10.02
C ALA A 75 -16.73 -8.71 10.36
N THR A 76 -17.63 -9.11 9.45
CA THR A 76 -18.51 -10.27 9.65
C THR A 76 -18.11 -11.42 8.72
N GLY A 77 -17.52 -12.49 9.27
CA GLY A 77 -17.17 -13.70 8.52
C GLY A 77 -16.59 -14.78 9.42
N HIS A 78 -17.09 -16.02 9.35
CA HIS A 78 -16.87 -17.08 10.37
C HIS A 78 -15.79 -18.11 10.03
N TRP A 79 -15.23 -18.66 11.12
CA TRP A 79 -14.10 -19.60 11.24
C TRP A 79 -14.54 -21.07 11.14
N PHE A 80 -13.63 -21.96 10.67
CA PHE A 80 -13.80 -23.43 10.53
C PHE A 80 -12.69 -24.27 11.15
N PRO A 81 -12.33 -24.07 12.41
CA PRO A 81 -11.58 -25.08 13.12
C PRO A 81 -12.55 -26.18 13.55
N GLU A 82 -11.99 -27.32 13.90
CA GLU A 82 -12.76 -28.43 14.45
C GLU A 82 -13.41 -28.10 15.80
N ASP A 83 -12.93 -27.07 16.52
CA ASP A 83 -13.39 -26.68 17.86
C ASP A 83 -14.33 -25.44 17.89
N ALA A 84 -14.70 -24.87 16.75
CA ALA A 84 -15.56 -23.68 16.72
C ALA A 84 -17.01 -24.02 16.98
N GLU A 85 -17.71 -23.06 17.58
CA GLU A 85 -19.15 -23.07 17.67
C GLU A 85 -19.77 -23.20 16.27
N GLY A 86 -20.48 -24.32 16.03
CA GLY A 86 -21.13 -24.59 14.76
C GLY A 86 -20.34 -25.49 13.79
N TYR A 87 -19.12 -25.91 14.12
CA TYR A 87 -18.38 -26.89 13.31
C TYR A 87 -19.14 -28.22 13.22
N GLY A 88 -19.19 -28.78 12.02
CA GLY A 88 -19.93 -30.01 11.72
C GLY A 88 -21.46 -29.87 11.75
N ILE A 89 -21.98 -28.68 12.08
CA ILE A 89 -23.42 -28.44 12.14
C ILE A 89 -23.91 -27.94 10.78
N HIS A 90 -24.95 -28.60 10.27
CA HIS A 90 -25.59 -28.27 9.01
C HIS A 90 -26.91 -27.54 9.24
N ASP A 91 -27.07 -26.45 8.50
CA ASP A 91 -28.30 -25.68 8.41
C ASP A 91 -28.95 -25.91 7.05
N TYR A 92 -30.28 -25.89 7.07
CA TYR A 92 -31.11 -26.21 5.93
C TYR A 92 -31.91 -24.98 5.52
N ASP A 93 -32.01 -24.75 4.21
CA ASP A 93 -32.87 -23.71 3.66
C ASP A 93 -34.36 -24.05 3.84
N ALA A 94 -35.25 -23.14 3.42
CA ALA A 94 -36.70 -23.34 3.51
C ALA A 94 -37.21 -24.54 2.69
N ALA A 95 -36.44 -25.03 1.72
CA ALA A 95 -36.74 -26.23 0.95
C ALA A 95 -36.19 -27.51 1.60
N GLY A 96 -35.58 -27.41 2.78
CA GLY A 96 -34.97 -28.53 3.50
C GLY A 96 -33.62 -28.97 2.93
N LYS A 97 -32.98 -28.16 2.08
CA LYS A 97 -31.68 -28.47 1.48
C LYS A 97 -30.55 -27.82 2.26
N CYS A 98 -29.52 -28.59 2.57
CA CYS A 98 -28.34 -28.09 3.30
C CYS A 98 -27.64 -26.97 2.52
N HIS A 99 -27.26 -25.88 3.19
CA HIS A 99 -26.57 -24.74 2.56
C HIS A 99 -25.24 -25.14 1.90
N CYS A 100 -24.55 -26.18 2.36
CA CYS A 100 -23.33 -26.69 1.75
C CYS A 100 -23.49 -26.98 0.24
N HIS A 101 -24.65 -27.47 -0.20
CA HIS A 101 -24.86 -27.76 -1.62
C HIS A 101 -24.88 -26.51 -2.50
N HIS A 102 -25.35 -25.39 -1.97
CA HIS A 102 -25.39 -24.13 -2.72
C HIS A 102 -24.05 -23.41 -2.67
N LEU A 103 -23.34 -23.54 -1.55
CA LEU A 103 -22.03 -22.92 -1.31
C LEU A 103 -20.89 -23.68 -1.99
N TYR A 104 -20.94 -25.01 -1.96
CA TYR A 104 -19.83 -25.89 -2.33
C TYR A 104 -20.22 -27.04 -3.28
N GLY A 105 -21.49 -27.14 -3.69
CA GLY A 105 -21.99 -28.23 -4.54
C GLY A 105 -22.29 -29.54 -3.80
N LYS A 106 -21.62 -29.80 -2.66
CA LYS A 106 -21.80 -30.99 -1.84
C LYS A 106 -21.83 -30.66 -0.35
N GLN A 107 -22.36 -31.57 0.46
CA GLN A 107 -22.22 -31.51 1.92
C GLN A 107 -20.74 -31.64 2.30
N GLN A 108 -20.29 -30.86 3.29
CA GLN A 108 -18.90 -30.80 3.75
C GLN A 108 -18.83 -31.15 5.23
N ASP A 109 -17.78 -31.86 5.66
CA ASP A 109 -17.67 -32.39 7.02
C ASP A 109 -17.63 -31.30 8.10
N TRP A 110 -17.18 -30.10 7.73
CA TRP A 110 -17.12 -28.94 8.62
C TRP A 110 -18.45 -28.18 8.81
N GLY A 111 -19.54 -28.58 8.15
CA GLY A 111 -20.85 -27.96 8.34
C GLY A 111 -21.10 -26.66 7.54
N CYS A 112 -22.29 -26.08 7.72
CA CYS A 112 -22.66 -24.79 7.13
C CYS A 112 -23.35 -23.80 8.09
N ARG A 113 -23.43 -24.10 9.39
CA ARG A 113 -24.01 -23.21 10.42
C ARG A 113 -23.39 -21.82 10.41
N TRP A 114 -22.07 -21.72 10.18
CA TRP A 114 -21.33 -20.47 10.05
C TRP A 114 -21.97 -19.49 9.05
N TYR A 115 -22.53 -19.99 7.96
CA TYR A 115 -23.13 -19.17 6.91
C TYR A 115 -24.39 -18.48 7.43
N THR A 116 -25.25 -19.24 8.10
CA THR A 116 -26.44 -18.71 8.79
C THR A 116 -26.06 -17.67 9.85
N MET A 117 -25.01 -17.95 10.64
CA MET A 117 -24.51 -17.01 11.66
C MET A 117 -24.02 -15.70 11.02
N THR A 118 -23.27 -15.78 9.91
CA THR A 118 -22.83 -14.60 9.15
C THR A 118 -24.03 -13.82 8.61
N GLN A 119 -25.00 -14.49 7.97
CA GLN A 119 -26.22 -13.85 7.49
C GLN A 119 -26.98 -13.12 8.61
N ASN A 120 -27.06 -13.72 9.80
CA ASN A 120 -27.70 -13.10 10.97
C ASN A 120 -26.94 -11.85 11.45
N LYS A 121 -25.61 -11.89 11.48
CA LYS A 121 -24.79 -10.71 11.79
C LYS A 121 -24.99 -9.59 10.78
N ILE A 122 -25.01 -9.91 9.48
CA ILE A 122 -25.27 -8.95 8.40
C ILE A 122 -26.66 -8.32 8.55
N ARG A 123 -27.70 -9.12 8.81
CA ARG A 123 -29.06 -8.61 9.08
C ARG A 123 -29.07 -7.65 10.26
N LEU A 124 -28.40 -8.00 11.35
CA LEU A 124 -28.31 -7.15 12.53
C LEU A 124 -27.57 -5.83 12.24
N ALA A 125 -26.45 -5.88 11.53
CA ALA A 125 -25.71 -4.69 11.10
C ALA A 125 -26.58 -3.76 10.24
N HIS A 126 -27.31 -4.34 9.28
CA HIS A 126 -28.26 -3.62 8.44
C HIS A 126 -29.38 -2.95 9.26
N GLN A 127 -30.01 -3.70 10.18
CA GLN A 127 -31.05 -3.18 11.07
C GLN A 127 -30.55 -2.05 11.97
N LYS A 128 -29.28 -2.09 12.36
CA LYS A 128 -28.62 -1.03 13.14
C LYS A 128 -28.23 0.19 12.31
N GLY A 129 -28.43 0.15 10.99
CA GLY A 129 -28.12 1.25 10.08
C GLY A 129 -26.62 1.40 9.81
N CYS A 130 -25.89 0.29 9.77
CA CYS A 130 -24.47 0.26 9.37
C CYS A 130 -24.32 0.44 7.85
N ASN A 131 -23.14 0.88 7.41
CA ASN A 131 -22.74 0.90 6.00
C ASN A 131 -22.12 -0.46 5.66
N LEU A 132 -22.80 -1.25 4.83
CA LEU A 132 -22.32 -2.57 4.45
C LEU A 132 -21.30 -2.46 3.31
N ILE A 133 -20.11 -3.04 3.50
CA ILE A 133 -19.00 -3.02 2.53
C ILE A 133 -18.76 -4.43 2.01
N PHE A 134 -18.71 -4.56 0.69
CA PHE A 134 -18.40 -5.79 -0.02
C PHE A 134 -17.05 -5.61 -0.72
N VAL A 135 -16.03 -6.34 -0.26
CA VAL A 135 -14.67 -6.21 -0.80
C VAL A 135 -14.45 -7.25 -1.90
N THR A 136 -14.06 -6.82 -3.09
CA THR A 136 -13.76 -7.70 -4.24
C THR A 136 -12.26 -7.96 -4.37
N LYS A 137 -11.86 -8.82 -5.30
CA LYS A 137 -10.44 -8.94 -5.67
C LYS A 137 -9.93 -7.61 -6.26
N ILE A 138 -8.61 -7.46 -6.36
CA ILE A 138 -7.97 -6.23 -6.89
C ILE A 138 -8.43 -5.91 -8.32
N ASP A 139 -8.65 -6.93 -9.14
CA ASP A 139 -9.17 -6.77 -10.51
C ASP A 139 -10.68 -6.49 -10.56
N GLY A 140 -11.32 -6.29 -9.41
CA GLY A 140 -12.76 -6.08 -9.26
C GLY A 140 -13.59 -7.37 -9.34
N SER A 141 -12.97 -8.53 -9.59
CA SER A 141 -13.71 -9.78 -9.75
C SER A 141 -14.22 -10.34 -8.41
N ILE A 142 -15.32 -11.09 -8.49
CA ILE A 142 -16.01 -11.68 -7.33
C ILE A 142 -15.77 -13.19 -7.31
N GLY A 143 -15.29 -13.70 -6.17
CA GLY A 143 -15.06 -15.13 -5.96
C GLY A 143 -16.33 -15.97 -5.99
N ALA A 144 -16.19 -17.30 -6.17
CA ALA A 144 -17.32 -18.22 -6.24
C ALA A 144 -18.20 -18.21 -4.98
N THR A 145 -17.58 -18.16 -3.79
CA THR A 145 -18.26 -18.07 -2.50
C THR A 145 -18.95 -16.72 -2.31
N GLN A 146 -18.28 -15.64 -2.71
CA GLN A 146 -18.81 -14.28 -2.64
C GLN A 146 -20.03 -14.05 -3.54
N ARG A 147 -20.18 -14.80 -4.64
CA ARG A 147 -21.39 -14.74 -5.47
C ARG A 147 -22.66 -15.08 -4.68
N GLN A 148 -22.59 -16.09 -3.79
CA GLN A 148 -23.74 -16.47 -2.96
C GLN A 148 -24.07 -15.40 -1.92
N GLU A 149 -23.04 -14.81 -1.31
CA GLU A 149 -23.21 -13.68 -0.39
C GLU A 149 -23.84 -12.48 -1.09
N SER A 150 -23.38 -12.16 -2.31
CA SER A 150 -23.97 -11.10 -3.13
C SER A 150 -25.43 -11.39 -3.48
N SER A 151 -25.77 -12.63 -3.85
CA SER A 151 -27.16 -13.03 -4.12
C SER A 151 -28.03 -12.92 -2.87
N PHE A 152 -27.52 -13.32 -1.70
CA PHE A 152 -28.19 -13.14 -0.42
C PHE A 152 -28.48 -11.66 -0.14
N LEU A 153 -27.46 -10.81 -0.18
CA LEU A 153 -27.59 -9.36 0.06
C LEU A 153 -28.62 -8.72 -0.87
N ALA A 154 -28.57 -9.06 -2.16
CA ALA A 154 -29.53 -8.61 -3.17
C ALA A 154 -30.97 -9.09 -2.85
N SER A 155 -31.14 -10.36 -2.48
CA SER A 155 -32.46 -10.93 -2.14
C SER A 155 -33.11 -10.27 -0.92
N GLN A 156 -32.29 -9.72 -0.01
CA GLN A 156 -32.76 -9.01 1.17
C GLN A 156 -32.97 -7.52 0.92
N GLY A 157 -32.74 -7.02 -0.31
CA GLY A 157 -32.82 -5.59 -0.62
C GLY A 157 -31.77 -4.74 0.11
N MET A 158 -30.68 -5.35 0.57
CA MET A 158 -29.64 -4.65 1.32
C MET A 158 -28.76 -3.86 0.35
N ARG A 159 -28.64 -2.55 0.58
CA ARG A 159 -27.68 -1.72 -0.14
C ARG A 159 -26.28 -1.98 0.39
N VAL A 160 -25.38 -2.40 -0.49
CA VAL A 160 -23.96 -2.61 -0.19
C VAL A 160 -23.09 -1.71 -1.05
N ARG A 161 -21.97 -1.27 -0.50
CA ARG A 161 -20.92 -0.58 -1.23
C ARG A 161 -19.89 -1.61 -1.66
N ILE A 162 -19.69 -1.75 -2.97
CA ILE A 162 -18.70 -2.67 -3.55
C ILE A 162 -17.40 -1.90 -3.75
N VAL A 163 -16.28 -2.45 -3.28
CA VAL A 163 -14.97 -1.78 -3.31
C VAL A 163 -13.90 -2.81 -3.66
N ALA A 164 -12.96 -2.46 -4.54
CA ALA A 164 -11.80 -3.30 -4.82
C ALA A 164 -10.88 -3.38 -3.60
N MET A 165 -10.11 -4.46 -3.47
CA MET A 165 -9.25 -4.69 -2.28
C MET A 165 -8.26 -3.54 -2.04
N ASP A 166 -7.62 -3.04 -3.09
CA ASP A 166 -6.65 -1.96 -3.03
C ASP A 166 -7.31 -0.63 -2.64
N GLU A 167 -8.45 -0.30 -3.25
CA GLU A 167 -9.26 0.86 -2.88
C GLU A 167 -9.73 0.78 -1.42
N PHE A 168 -10.22 -0.39 -0.99
CA PHE A 168 -10.68 -0.62 0.37
C PHE A 168 -9.56 -0.40 1.37
N ALA A 169 -8.38 -0.94 1.09
CA ALA A 169 -7.25 -0.82 2.00
C ALA A 169 -6.70 0.63 2.07
N VAL A 170 -6.74 1.38 0.96
CA VAL A 170 -6.47 2.84 0.99
C VAL A 170 -7.48 3.56 1.88
N GLU A 171 -8.78 3.28 1.74
CA GLU A 171 -9.81 3.92 2.56
C GLU A 171 -9.71 3.59 4.04
N MET A 172 -9.41 2.34 4.38
CA MET A 172 -9.22 1.92 5.76
C MET A 172 -8.05 2.64 6.40
N THR A 173 -6.95 2.76 5.67
CA THR A 173 -5.77 3.50 6.09
C THR A 173 -6.10 4.99 6.28
N ALA A 174 -6.73 5.60 5.28
CA ALA A 174 -7.20 6.98 5.32
C ALA A 174 -8.09 7.28 6.55
N LYS A 175 -9.04 6.38 6.86
CA LYS A 175 -9.93 6.55 8.01
C LYS A 175 -9.21 6.36 9.34
N GLN A 176 -8.30 5.39 9.43
CA GLN A 176 -7.54 5.12 10.65
C GLN A 176 -6.67 6.31 11.07
N TYR A 177 -6.06 6.98 10.11
CA TYR A 177 -5.12 8.08 10.37
C TYR A 177 -5.72 9.47 10.17
N GLY A 178 -6.99 9.57 9.77
CA GLY A 178 -7.66 10.86 9.50
C GLY A 178 -7.15 11.58 8.25
N LEU A 179 -6.63 10.84 7.27
CA LEU A 179 -5.87 11.33 6.11
C LEU A 179 -6.59 11.11 4.76
N ALA A 180 -7.93 10.96 4.76
CA ALA A 180 -8.69 10.58 3.57
C ALA A 180 -8.49 11.48 2.35
N ASP A 181 -8.27 12.78 2.55
CA ASP A 181 -8.05 13.72 1.46
C ASP A 181 -6.58 13.83 1.06
N ASP A 182 -5.64 13.68 1.99
CA ASP A 182 -4.18 13.78 1.73
C ASP A 182 -3.63 12.54 1.03
N ALA A 183 -4.14 11.35 1.39
CA ALA A 183 -3.77 10.07 0.81
C ALA A 183 -4.03 10.00 -0.71
N ARG A 184 -5.22 10.45 -1.12
CA ARG A 184 -5.65 10.42 -2.52
C ARG A 184 -4.80 11.36 -3.38
N GLN A 185 -4.43 12.52 -2.84
CA GLN A 185 -3.61 13.49 -3.55
C GLN A 185 -2.15 13.00 -3.77
N ILE A 186 -1.64 12.07 -2.97
CA ILE A 186 -0.32 11.44 -3.22
C ILE A 186 -0.35 10.62 -4.52
N PHE A 187 -1.51 10.04 -4.87
CA PHE A 187 -1.70 9.26 -6.10
C PHE A 187 -1.96 10.11 -7.33
N ASP A 188 -2.50 11.31 -7.16
CA ASP A 188 -2.84 12.17 -8.29
C ASP A 188 -1.59 12.50 -9.10
N MET A 189 -1.61 12.10 -10.37
CA MET A 189 -0.65 12.56 -11.35
C MET A 189 -0.82 14.07 -11.50
N ASN A 190 0.08 14.82 -10.89
CA ASN A 190 0.14 16.25 -11.07
C ASN A 190 1.50 16.62 -11.67
N PRO A 191 1.69 16.39 -12.99
CA PRO A 191 2.95 16.70 -13.67
C PRO A 191 3.25 18.20 -13.73
N SER A 192 2.27 19.05 -13.40
CA SER A 192 2.46 20.51 -13.29
C SER A 192 3.06 20.95 -11.95
N ASP A 193 2.95 20.14 -10.89
CA ASP A 193 3.54 20.48 -9.61
C ASP A 193 5.04 20.22 -9.64
N LYS A 194 5.80 21.32 -9.60
CA LYS A 194 7.25 21.26 -9.52
C LYS A 194 7.66 20.59 -8.23
N ILE A 195 8.57 19.64 -8.34
CA ILE A 195 9.13 18.94 -7.20
C ILE A 195 10.20 19.82 -6.54
N ASP A 196 10.16 19.91 -5.21
CA ASP A 196 11.22 20.52 -4.41
C ASP A 196 12.57 19.82 -4.68
N PHE A 197 13.56 20.66 -5.04
CA PHE A 197 14.88 20.21 -5.50
C PHE A 197 15.68 19.49 -4.42
N LEU A 198 15.46 19.81 -3.13
CA LEU A 198 16.26 19.26 -2.04
C LEU A 198 15.39 18.34 -1.19
N GLY A 199 15.82 17.08 -1.05
CA GLY A 199 15.30 16.17 -0.03
C GLY A 199 15.68 16.57 1.41
N SER A 200 15.37 15.71 2.38
CA SER A 200 15.60 15.93 3.82
C SER A 200 17.03 16.31 4.16
N SER A 201 17.22 17.23 5.12
CA SER A 201 18.56 17.55 5.63
C SER A 201 19.32 16.32 6.11
N ASP A 202 20.65 16.35 6.14
CA ASP A 202 21.48 15.20 6.56
C ASP A 202 21.12 14.68 7.97
N LYS A 203 20.58 15.54 8.83
CA LYS A 203 20.04 15.17 10.15
C LYS A 203 18.85 14.21 10.10
N GLY A 204 18.18 14.05 8.96
CA GLY A 204 17.08 13.13 8.78
C GLY A 204 17.52 11.68 8.53
N PHE A 205 18.80 11.45 8.17
CA PHE A 205 19.34 10.12 7.92
C PHE A 205 19.83 9.46 9.22
N GLU A 206 18.89 9.13 10.10
CA GLU A 206 19.16 8.44 11.36
C GLU A 206 19.03 6.91 11.23
N LEU A 207 19.61 6.18 12.18
CA LEU A 207 19.60 4.72 12.19
C LEU A 207 18.15 4.19 12.28
N ALA A 208 17.83 3.21 11.44
CA ALA A 208 16.50 2.60 11.32
C ALA A 208 15.42 3.45 10.62
N ASN A 209 15.75 4.68 10.17
CA ASN A 209 14.88 5.43 9.29
C ASN A 209 14.85 4.82 7.88
N VAL A 210 13.78 5.13 7.16
CA VAL A 210 13.64 4.82 5.74
C VAL A 210 14.05 6.04 4.92
N ALA A 211 14.92 5.84 3.93
CA ALA A 211 15.32 6.87 2.99
C ALA A 211 14.73 6.61 1.60
N ILE A 212 13.90 7.53 1.10
CA ILE A 212 13.43 7.50 -0.28
C ILE A 212 14.53 8.06 -1.18
N VAL A 213 15.13 7.18 -1.98
CA VAL A 213 16.28 7.53 -2.83
C VAL A 213 15.92 7.68 -4.30
N SER A 214 14.73 7.24 -4.70
CA SER A 214 14.20 7.43 -6.06
C SER A 214 12.68 7.50 -6.01
N TYR A 215 12.08 8.41 -6.77
CA TYR A 215 10.62 8.60 -6.78
C TYR A 215 10.12 9.01 -8.18
N PRO A 216 8.92 8.58 -8.61
CA PRO A 216 8.43 8.86 -9.95
C PRO A 216 8.02 10.33 -10.09
N GLY A 217 8.74 11.07 -10.93
CA GLY A 217 8.57 12.53 -11.06
C GLY A 217 7.20 13.01 -11.57
N VAL A 218 6.33 12.11 -12.05
CA VAL A 218 4.95 12.46 -12.46
C VAL A 218 4.02 12.72 -11.25
N HIS A 219 4.46 12.40 -10.04
CA HIS A 219 3.71 12.55 -8.78
C HIS A 219 4.28 13.68 -7.92
N GLY A 220 4.43 14.87 -8.51
CA GLY A 220 5.15 15.98 -7.86
C GLY A 220 4.51 16.49 -6.57
N HIS A 221 3.18 16.52 -6.50
CA HIS A 221 2.46 16.88 -5.28
C HIS A 221 2.77 15.93 -4.13
N GLY A 222 2.64 14.61 -4.37
CA GLY A 222 2.94 13.58 -3.37
C GLY A 222 4.35 13.70 -2.83
N TRP A 223 5.33 13.96 -3.71
CA TRP A 223 6.71 14.20 -3.30
C TRP A 223 6.87 15.43 -2.38
N ASN A 224 6.24 16.55 -2.74
CA ASN A 224 6.37 17.77 -1.95
C ASN A 224 5.78 17.60 -0.55
N GLN A 225 4.70 16.84 -0.41
CA GLN A 225 4.13 16.49 0.89
C GLN A 225 5.06 15.58 1.71
N LEU A 226 5.67 14.58 1.06
CA LEU A 226 6.66 13.70 1.69
C LEU A 226 7.86 14.46 2.20
N THR A 227 8.41 15.35 1.38
CA THR A 227 9.57 16.16 1.74
C THR A 227 9.23 17.09 2.91
N LYS A 228 8.08 17.78 2.89
CA LYS A 228 7.61 18.58 4.04
C LYS A 228 7.44 17.75 5.31
N GLY A 229 6.92 16.52 5.19
CA GLY A 229 6.78 15.59 6.31
C GLY A 229 8.14 15.17 6.88
N SER A 230 9.10 14.88 6.00
CA SER A 230 10.45 14.43 6.37
C SER A 230 11.27 15.46 7.15
N LEU A 231 10.90 16.75 7.04
CA LEU A 231 11.56 17.85 7.74
C LEU A 231 11.04 18.04 9.17
N LYS A 232 9.99 17.32 9.59
CA LYS A 232 9.47 17.38 10.96
C LYS A 232 10.39 16.61 11.91
N GLU A 233 10.57 17.15 13.11
CA GLU A 233 11.30 16.48 14.18
C GLU A 233 10.65 15.14 14.53
N GLY A 234 11.45 14.08 14.67
CA GLY A 234 10.97 12.72 14.91
C GLY A 234 10.42 11.99 13.68
N SER A 235 10.58 12.53 12.47
CA SER A 235 10.20 11.81 11.24
C SER A 235 11.06 10.56 11.05
N MET A 236 10.41 9.41 10.85
CA MET A 236 11.06 8.15 10.48
C MET A 236 11.37 8.04 8.97
N ILE A 237 10.94 9.03 8.19
CA ILE A 237 11.12 9.10 6.74
C ILE A 237 12.09 10.22 6.41
N ALA A 238 13.11 9.88 5.62
CA ALA A 238 14.04 10.80 5.00
C ALA A 238 13.96 10.67 3.48
N THR A 239 14.44 11.68 2.75
CA THR A 239 14.44 11.73 1.30
C THR A 239 15.82 12.18 0.80
N SER A 240 16.47 11.37 -0.04
CA SER A 240 17.72 11.76 -0.71
C SER A 240 17.47 12.19 -2.16
N CYS A 241 16.28 11.90 -2.73
CA CYS A 241 15.96 12.21 -4.12
C CYS A 241 16.07 13.72 -4.39
N VAL A 242 16.72 14.05 -5.51
CA VAL A 242 16.87 15.41 -6.04
C VAL A 242 16.26 15.37 -7.44
N PHE A 243 15.31 16.25 -7.71
CA PHE A 243 14.66 16.32 -9.03
C PHE A 243 15.24 17.44 -9.89
N LEU A 244 14.76 17.59 -11.12
CA LEU A 244 15.25 18.58 -12.07
C LEU A 244 15.35 19.98 -11.44
N PRO A 245 16.56 20.58 -11.38
CA PRO A 245 16.74 21.89 -10.76
C PRO A 245 15.94 22.96 -11.52
N THR A 246 15.42 23.93 -10.78
CA THR A 246 14.96 25.20 -11.33
C THR A 246 16.10 26.21 -11.35
N GLU A 247 15.94 27.34 -12.05
CA GLU A 247 16.97 28.40 -12.09
C GLU A 247 17.41 28.90 -10.71
N ALA A 248 16.56 28.75 -9.68
CA ALA A 248 16.87 29.10 -8.30
C ALA A 248 17.53 27.97 -7.50
N SER A 249 17.63 26.76 -8.05
CA SER A 249 18.15 25.57 -7.38
C SER A 249 19.68 25.52 -7.41
N PRO A 250 20.36 25.15 -6.31
CA PRO A 250 21.80 24.92 -6.33
C PRO A 250 22.22 23.93 -7.43
N GLY A 251 23.29 24.24 -8.17
CA GLY A 251 23.76 23.37 -9.25
C GLY A 251 22.93 23.45 -10.55
N TYR A 252 21.95 24.35 -10.65
CA TYR A 252 21.24 24.58 -11.92
C TYR A 252 22.19 25.08 -13.01
N GLY A 253 22.14 24.44 -14.17
CA GLY A 253 22.98 24.78 -15.32
C GLY A 253 24.43 24.30 -15.19
N GLU A 254 24.79 23.70 -14.05
CA GLU A 254 26.11 23.13 -13.83
C GLU A 254 26.17 21.69 -14.35
N HIS A 255 27.23 21.38 -15.07
CA HIS A 255 27.51 20.02 -15.54
C HIS A 255 28.67 19.46 -14.71
N ALA A 256 28.52 18.22 -14.25
CA ALA A 256 29.58 17.45 -13.61
C ALA A 256 30.86 17.52 -14.46
N ALA A 257 31.96 17.92 -13.83
CA ALA A 257 33.25 18.00 -14.50
C ALA A 257 33.86 16.60 -14.62
N HIS A 258 34.57 16.36 -15.72
CA HIS A 258 35.31 15.14 -15.96
C HIS A 258 36.31 14.92 -14.82
N GLN A 259 36.15 13.88 -14.00
CA GLN A 259 37.25 13.43 -13.13
C GLN A 259 38.11 12.43 -13.92
N GLU A 260 39.39 12.75 -14.10
CA GLU A 260 40.42 11.90 -14.72
C GLU A 260 40.78 10.65 -13.88
N SER A 261 40.06 10.37 -12.78
CA SER A 261 40.22 9.13 -12.05
C SER A 261 39.74 7.98 -12.94
N GLY A 262 40.67 7.16 -13.43
CA GLY A 262 40.47 6.03 -14.36
C GLY A 262 39.58 4.87 -13.88
N GLN A 263 38.46 5.18 -13.23
CA GLN A 263 37.36 4.30 -12.85
C GLN A 263 36.01 4.77 -13.46
N GLY A 264 36.03 5.71 -14.41
CA GLY A 264 34.82 6.21 -15.08
C GLY A 264 34.33 5.25 -16.17
N PHE A 265 33.32 4.43 -15.89
CA PHE A 265 32.75 3.46 -16.85
C PHE A 265 31.70 4.07 -17.80
N PHE A 266 31.28 5.33 -17.57
CA PHE A 266 30.49 6.09 -18.55
C PHE A 266 31.42 6.75 -19.58
N LEU A 267 32.09 5.93 -20.40
CA LEU A 267 32.94 6.41 -21.48
C LEU A 267 32.10 6.83 -22.70
N HIS A 268 31.50 8.02 -22.60
CA HIS A 268 31.16 8.84 -23.77
C HIS A 268 32.06 10.07 -23.80
N ARG A 269 32.24 10.61 -25.01
CA ARG A 269 33.35 11.46 -25.46
C ARG A 269 33.58 12.75 -24.64
N ASP A 270 32.67 13.10 -23.72
CA ASP A 270 32.70 14.33 -22.92
C ASP A 270 32.41 14.18 -21.39
N GLY A 271 32.21 12.97 -20.85
CA GLY A 271 32.24 12.70 -19.40
C GLY A 271 31.25 13.40 -18.45
N CYS A 272 30.11 13.94 -18.92
CA CYS A 272 29.02 14.41 -18.03
C CYS A 272 27.87 13.39 -17.98
N HIS A 273 27.22 13.30 -16.82
CA HIS A 273 26.07 12.42 -16.62
C HIS A 273 24.88 12.69 -17.57
N CYS A 274 24.84 13.85 -18.24
CA CYS A 274 23.80 14.15 -19.24
C CYS A 274 23.69 13.10 -20.34
N ASP A 275 24.81 12.54 -20.79
CA ASP A 275 24.80 11.58 -21.90
C ASP A 275 24.08 10.28 -21.53
N HIS A 276 24.11 9.94 -20.24
CA HIS A 276 23.44 8.77 -19.69
C HIS A 276 21.99 9.08 -19.27
N LEU A 277 21.78 10.19 -18.56
CA LEU A 277 20.46 10.58 -18.03
C LEU A 277 19.52 11.08 -19.13
N TYR A 278 20.06 11.66 -20.21
CA TYR A 278 19.32 12.33 -21.28
C TYR A 278 19.86 11.96 -22.68
N PRO A 279 19.80 10.68 -23.08
CA PRO A 279 20.45 10.22 -24.31
C PRO A 279 19.77 10.76 -25.59
N TYR A 280 20.59 10.92 -26.64
CA TYR A 280 20.15 11.19 -28.00
C TYR A 280 19.31 10.02 -28.55
N PRO A 281 18.27 10.22 -29.40
CA PRO A 281 17.84 11.47 -30.07
C PRO A 281 16.85 12.32 -29.28
N GLN A 282 16.46 11.92 -28.08
CA GLN A 282 15.38 12.58 -27.34
C GLN A 282 15.76 14.00 -26.91
N TYR A 283 17.03 14.23 -26.63
CA TYR A 283 17.58 15.56 -26.37
C TYR A 283 18.59 15.90 -27.46
N ARG A 284 18.22 16.87 -28.32
CA ARG A 284 19.08 17.33 -29.44
C ARG A 284 20.26 18.17 -28.97
N THR A 285 20.17 18.75 -27.79
CA THR A 285 21.19 19.59 -27.17
C THR A 285 21.34 19.19 -25.71
N ARG A 286 22.52 19.47 -25.13
CA ARG A 286 22.70 19.31 -23.69
C ARG A 286 21.62 20.12 -22.95
N PRO A 287 21.02 19.55 -21.91
CA PRO A 287 19.95 20.22 -21.19
C PRO A 287 20.47 21.44 -20.45
N LYS A 288 19.73 22.55 -20.54
CA LYS A 288 20.08 23.82 -19.89
C LYS A 288 20.12 23.77 -18.36
N TRP A 289 19.50 22.74 -17.76
CA TRP A 289 19.43 22.57 -16.31
C TRP A 289 20.64 21.84 -15.71
N GLY A 290 21.57 21.31 -16.53
CA GLY A 290 22.79 20.69 -16.03
C GLY A 290 22.65 19.24 -15.56
N CYS A 291 23.77 18.65 -15.14
CA CYS A 291 23.87 17.29 -14.58
C CYS A 291 24.40 17.24 -13.13
N ARG A 292 24.79 18.38 -12.53
CA ARG A 292 25.36 18.46 -11.18
C ARG A 292 24.41 17.97 -10.08
N TRP A 293 23.10 18.14 -10.28
CA TRP A 293 22.07 17.64 -9.36
C TRP A 293 22.20 16.13 -9.08
N PHE A 294 22.66 15.36 -10.07
CA PHE A 294 22.83 13.92 -9.93
C PHE A 294 24.01 13.56 -9.02
N GLU A 295 25.10 14.34 -9.04
CA GLU A 295 26.20 14.17 -8.08
C GLU A 295 25.76 14.50 -6.66
N MET A 296 25.00 15.57 -6.48
CA MET A 296 24.42 15.93 -5.18
C MET A 296 23.51 14.80 -4.66
N TRP A 297 22.71 14.20 -5.54
CA TRP A 297 21.90 13.03 -5.21
C TRP A 297 22.75 11.81 -4.82
N MET A 298 23.81 11.50 -5.57
CA MET A 298 24.72 10.38 -5.27
C MET A 298 25.35 10.54 -3.89
N ASP A 299 25.84 11.74 -3.56
CA ASP A 299 26.47 12.02 -2.27
C ASP A 299 25.50 11.87 -1.10
N ARG A 300 24.27 12.39 -1.23
CA ARG A 300 23.25 12.22 -0.18
C ARG A 300 22.79 10.77 -0.04
N THR A 301 22.71 10.04 -1.14
CA THR A 301 22.33 8.63 -1.14
C THR A 301 23.40 7.76 -0.48
N ARG A 302 24.69 8.11 -0.63
CA ARG A 302 25.78 7.48 0.14
C ARG A 302 25.61 7.70 1.65
N VAL A 303 25.31 8.93 2.07
CA VAL A 303 25.03 9.23 3.49
C VAL A 303 23.83 8.41 3.98
N ALA A 304 22.73 8.42 3.25
CA ALA A 304 21.54 7.64 3.58
C ALA A 304 21.84 6.14 3.68
N HIS A 305 22.64 5.58 2.77
CA HIS A 305 22.97 4.15 2.75
C HIS A 305 23.64 3.67 4.04
N HIS A 306 24.44 4.52 4.68
CA HIS A 306 25.14 4.15 5.92
C HIS A 306 24.21 4.06 7.15
N HIS A 307 23.01 4.65 7.08
CA HIS A 307 22.15 4.83 8.26
C HIS A 307 20.72 4.33 8.05
N CYS A 308 20.23 4.30 6.80
CA CYS A 308 18.83 4.06 6.48
C CYS A 308 18.63 2.80 5.64
N CYS A 309 17.40 2.29 5.68
CA CYS A 309 16.90 1.38 4.64
C CYS A 309 16.51 2.20 3.41
N LEU A 310 17.10 1.89 2.25
CA LEU A 310 16.84 2.63 1.01
C LEU A 310 15.58 2.11 0.30
N ILE A 311 14.71 3.02 -0.14
CA ILE A 311 13.52 2.70 -0.94
C ILE A 311 13.57 3.42 -2.28
N VAL A 312 13.32 2.65 -3.34
CA VAL A 312 13.04 3.10 -4.70
C VAL A 312 11.54 2.98 -4.94
N VAL A 313 10.86 4.12 -5.05
CA VAL A 313 9.44 4.14 -5.39
C VAL A 313 9.29 4.06 -6.91
N THR A 314 8.57 3.07 -7.40
CA THR A 314 8.33 2.87 -8.84
C THR A 314 6.99 3.45 -9.26
N LYS A 315 6.75 3.53 -10.58
CA LYS A 315 5.40 3.77 -11.09
C LYS A 315 4.44 2.65 -10.68
N GLN A 316 3.15 2.88 -10.92
CA GLN A 316 2.08 1.92 -10.61
C GLN A 316 2.28 0.54 -11.26
N ASP A 317 2.83 0.51 -12.47
CA ASP A 317 3.12 -0.72 -13.22
C ASP A 317 4.44 -1.41 -12.78
N GLY A 318 5.13 -0.87 -11.77
CA GLY A 318 6.44 -1.37 -11.33
C GLY A 318 7.62 -0.86 -12.15
N SER A 319 7.39 -0.13 -13.24
CA SER A 319 8.46 0.39 -14.09
C SER A 319 9.12 1.64 -13.50
N LEU A 320 10.37 1.87 -13.92
CA LEU A 320 11.13 3.06 -13.56
C LEU A 320 10.88 4.20 -14.55
N GLY A 321 11.01 5.43 -14.10
CA GLY A 321 11.26 6.58 -14.97
C GLY A 321 12.71 6.61 -15.44
N LYS A 322 13.01 7.37 -16.50
CA LYS A 322 14.37 7.46 -17.05
C LYS A 322 15.42 7.98 -16.07
N SER A 323 15.09 9.00 -15.29
CA SER A 323 15.99 9.48 -14.23
C SER A 323 16.20 8.39 -13.18
N GLN A 324 15.14 7.65 -12.84
CA GLN A 324 15.19 6.55 -11.88
C GLN A 324 16.02 5.37 -12.37
N GLU A 325 16.07 5.11 -13.67
CA GLU A 325 16.97 4.10 -14.25
C GLU A 325 18.44 4.45 -13.96
N GLY A 326 18.82 5.72 -14.10
CA GLY A 326 20.17 6.19 -13.76
C GLY A 326 20.46 6.11 -12.25
N GLU A 327 19.47 6.48 -11.43
CA GLU A 327 19.55 6.37 -9.96
C GLU A 327 19.73 4.91 -9.51
N VAL A 328 18.92 4.01 -10.03
CA VAL A 328 18.98 2.58 -9.71
C VAL A 328 20.29 1.94 -10.21
N ALA A 329 20.75 2.29 -11.41
CA ALA A 329 22.03 1.82 -11.93
C ALA A 329 23.21 2.24 -11.04
N PHE A 330 23.15 3.43 -10.43
CA PHE A 330 24.11 3.85 -9.42
C PHE A 330 24.06 2.96 -8.17
N LEU A 331 22.88 2.74 -7.59
CA LEU A 331 22.72 1.91 -6.39
C LEU A 331 23.27 0.49 -6.60
N GLU A 332 22.94 -0.12 -7.74
CA GLU A 332 23.38 -1.47 -8.09
C GLU A 332 24.90 -1.54 -8.27
N ARG A 333 25.51 -0.51 -8.87
CA ARG A 333 26.97 -0.43 -9.06
C ARG A 333 27.72 -0.28 -7.75
N GLU A 334 27.21 0.54 -6.84
CA GLU A 334 27.82 0.76 -5.52
C GLU A 334 27.48 -0.38 -4.53
N ASN A 335 26.77 -1.43 -4.99
CA ASN A 335 26.30 -2.55 -4.18
C ASN A 335 25.47 -2.10 -2.96
N MET A 336 24.67 -1.05 -3.13
CA MET A 336 23.78 -0.52 -2.10
C MET A 336 22.48 -1.32 -2.11
N ALA A 337 22.15 -1.97 -1.00
CA ALA A 337 20.88 -2.66 -0.85
C ALA A 337 19.71 -1.66 -0.80
N TYR A 338 18.65 -1.93 -1.55
CA TYR A 338 17.43 -1.13 -1.57
C TYR A 338 16.19 -2.01 -1.81
N GLU A 339 15.03 -1.51 -1.41
CA GLU A 339 13.73 -2.11 -1.68
C GLU A 339 13.01 -1.34 -2.81
N ARG A 340 12.35 -2.07 -3.73
CA ARG A 340 11.47 -1.47 -4.74
C ARG A 340 10.03 -1.57 -4.27
N VAL A 341 9.33 -0.44 -4.27
CA VAL A 341 7.93 -0.35 -3.81
C VAL A 341 7.13 0.43 -4.84
N LYS A 342 5.94 -0.07 -5.23
CA LYS A 342 5.08 0.69 -6.15
C LYS A 342 4.55 1.94 -5.47
N ILE A 343 4.26 2.99 -6.22
CA ILE A 343 3.71 4.22 -5.62
C ILE A 343 2.40 3.99 -4.85
N SER A 344 1.55 3.04 -5.29
CA SER A 344 0.38 2.57 -4.54
C SER A 344 0.75 2.06 -3.15
N GLU A 345 1.64 1.07 -3.10
CA GLU A 345 2.14 0.44 -1.87
C GLU A 345 2.88 1.44 -0.98
N PHE A 346 3.65 2.34 -1.58
CA PHE A 346 4.45 3.32 -0.86
C PHE A 346 3.58 4.37 -0.17
N ALA A 347 2.57 4.91 -0.85
CA ALA A 347 1.65 5.86 -0.22
C ALA A 347 0.92 5.22 0.96
N LEU A 348 0.54 3.94 0.83
CA LEU A 348 0.00 3.16 1.95
C LEU A 348 0.99 3.09 3.10
N MET A 349 2.26 2.73 2.86
CA MET A 349 3.29 2.72 3.91
C MET A 349 3.42 4.06 4.64
N ILE A 350 3.36 5.18 3.91
CA ILE A 350 3.52 6.52 4.50
C ILE A 350 2.30 6.92 5.33
N LEU A 351 1.11 6.61 4.86
CA LEU A 351 -0.12 6.90 5.60
C LEU A 351 -0.22 6.10 6.89
N MET A 352 0.47 4.97 6.94
CA MET A 352 0.46 4.04 8.05
C MET A 352 1.55 4.26 9.11
N GLY A 353 2.60 5.01 8.77
CA GLY A 353 3.73 5.31 9.65
C GLY A 353 3.64 6.63 10.39
N LYS A 354 2.47 7.27 10.39
CA LYS A 354 2.19 8.50 11.16
C LYS A 354 1.50 8.21 12.47
#